data_AF-A0A537SDS1-F1
#
_entry.id   AF-A0A537SDS1-F1
#
_cell.length_a   1.000
_cell.length_b   1.000
_cell.length_c   1.000
_cell.angle_alpha   90.00
_cell.angle_beta   90.00
_cell.angle_gamma   90.00
#
_symmetry.space_group_name_H-M   'P 1'
#
loop_
_entity.id
_entity.type
_entity.pdbx_description
1 polymer ?
#
loop_
_entity_poly.entity_id
_entity_poly.type
_entity_poly.pdbx_seq_one_letter_code
_entity_poly.pdbx_strand_id
1 'polypeptide(L)'
;MVGVVPQPGPGTVVGRALLGRKIVHVLDAAADVDYTLVEARRIAGFRTMLGVPLMREGVPIGVFNLARAAVRPFTEKEIELVSTFADQAVIAIENVRLFDEVQARTRELSEALEQQTATSEVLRVISSSPGELEPVFRSMLENATSICEADLGTMALYEDGGFRHVALHGASPAYAELRRREPVVRPHPEAPLGRLARTKSVVHVDDLLAQPDPAQGGLAKSAGARTLLIVPLLKEQELLGIIGVYRQEVRPFSEKQVELLSNFAAQAVIAIENTRLLNEIRESLQQQTATADVLKVISRTAFELQPIFDTLVENAVRLCEAERAFLFRFDGKLLHSAASYNVSPELRDFVNLNPIAP
;
A
#
# COMPACT_ATOMS: atom_id res chain seq x y z
N MET A 1 37.57 33.00 -10.26
CA MET A 1 36.84 33.79 -11.27
C MET A 1 35.39 33.30 -11.23
N VAL A 2 34.48 34.07 -10.65
CA VAL A 2 33.07 33.66 -10.49
C VAL A 2 32.46 33.65 -11.88
N GLY A 3 32.00 32.48 -12.34
CA GLY A 3 31.35 32.33 -13.63
C GLY A 3 30.01 33.05 -13.65
N VAL A 4 30.02 34.32 -14.05
CA VAL A 4 28.80 35.04 -14.39
C VAL A 4 28.27 34.39 -15.65
N VAL A 5 27.18 33.62 -15.53
CA VAL A 5 26.43 33.12 -16.69
C VAL A 5 25.85 34.35 -17.39
N PRO A 6 26.34 34.73 -18.59
CA PRO A 6 25.86 35.93 -19.25
C PRO A 6 24.40 35.72 -19.64
N GLN A 7 23.50 36.57 -19.16
CA GLN A 7 22.13 36.56 -19.68
C GLN A 7 22.15 36.96 -21.16
N PRO A 8 21.30 36.36 -22.02
CA PRO A 8 21.22 36.70 -23.43
C PRO A 8 20.66 38.12 -23.61
N GLY A 9 21.52 39.11 -23.49
CA GLY A 9 21.21 40.52 -23.75
C GLY A 9 21.55 40.92 -25.18
N PRO A 10 21.00 42.05 -25.67
CA PRO A 10 21.27 42.56 -27.02
C PRO A 10 22.73 42.97 -27.23
N GLY A 11 23.55 42.97 -26.17
CA GLY A 11 24.97 43.30 -26.26
C GLY A 11 25.88 42.20 -26.82
N THR A 12 25.33 41.04 -27.21
CA THR A 12 26.13 39.92 -27.73
C THR A 12 25.54 39.38 -29.02
N VAL A 13 26.36 38.80 -29.89
CA VAL A 13 25.88 38.15 -31.13
C VAL A 13 24.92 37.00 -30.82
N VAL A 14 25.22 36.22 -29.78
CA VAL A 14 24.35 35.15 -29.29
C VAL A 14 23.00 35.70 -28.81
N GLY A 15 23.00 36.72 -27.95
CA GLY A 15 21.77 37.32 -27.45
C GLY A 15 20.96 38.00 -28.55
N ARG A 16 21.60 38.70 -29.50
CA ARG A 16 20.93 39.30 -30.66
C ARG A 16 20.28 38.24 -31.56
N ALA A 17 20.96 37.13 -31.82
CA ALA A 17 20.43 36.04 -32.64
C ALA A 17 19.27 35.31 -31.93
N LEU A 18 19.40 35.08 -30.63
CA LEU A 18 18.37 34.43 -29.80
C LEU A 18 17.12 35.30 -29.67
N LEU A 19 17.26 36.58 -29.28
CA LEU A 19 16.14 37.50 -29.10
C LEU A 19 15.49 37.89 -30.43
N GLY A 20 16.31 38.12 -31.46
CA GLY A 20 15.86 38.53 -32.79
C GLY A 20 15.36 37.40 -33.67
N ARG A 21 15.57 36.13 -33.27
CA ARG A 21 15.21 34.92 -34.04
C ARG A 21 15.68 34.97 -35.49
N LYS A 22 16.85 35.56 -35.71
CA LYS A 22 17.42 35.78 -37.05
C LYS A 22 18.93 35.65 -37.02
N ILE A 23 19.50 35.40 -38.18
CA ILE A 23 20.95 35.40 -38.37
C ILE A 23 21.50 36.79 -38.06
N VAL A 24 22.56 36.84 -37.26
CA VAL A 24 23.26 38.08 -36.88
C VAL A 24 24.70 38.00 -37.36
N HIS A 25 25.09 38.93 -38.21
CA HIS A 25 26.46 39.05 -38.71
C HIS A 25 27.04 40.38 -38.25
N VAL A 26 28.08 40.33 -37.43
CA VAL A 26 28.82 41.49 -36.96
C VAL A 26 30.17 41.52 -37.67
N LEU A 27 30.39 42.56 -38.49
CA LEU A 27 31.59 42.71 -39.31
C LEU A 27 32.84 42.91 -38.45
N ASP A 28 32.74 43.76 -37.43
CA ASP A 28 33.81 44.00 -36.47
C ASP A 28 33.25 44.30 -35.08
N ALA A 29 33.32 43.33 -34.18
CA ALA A 29 32.93 43.45 -32.78
C ALA A 29 33.79 44.45 -32.00
N ALA A 30 34.93 44.89 -32.53
CA ALA A 30 35.72 45.98 -31.94
C ALA A 30 35.12 47.36 -32.24
N ALA A 31 34.45 47.49 -33.38
CA ALA A 31 33.81 48.72 -33.84
C ALA A 31 32.33 48.81 -33.45
N ASP A 32 31.75 47.72 -32.97
CA ASP A 32 30.37 47.63 -32.48
C ASP A 32 30.27 48.19 -31.06
N VAL A 33 29.71 49.40 -30.95
CA VAL A 33 29.55 50.13 -29.68
C VAL A 33 28.61 49.45 -28.69
N ASP A 34 27.70 48.62 -29.18
CA ASP A 34 26.72 47.91 -28.36
C ASP A 34 27.26 46.55 -27.90
N TYR A 35 28.48 46.16 -28.28
CA TYR A 35 29.04 44.85 -27.94
C TYR A 35 29.60 44.81 -26.51
N THR A 36 29.00 43.98 -25.64
CA THR A 36 29.27 43.98 -24.19
C THR A 36 30.27 42.94 -23.73
N LEU A 37 30.57 41.89 -24.52
CA LEU A 37 31.57 40.87 -24.19
C LEU A 37 33.01 41.32 -24.55
N VAL A 38 33.39 42.50 -24.08
CA VAL A 38 34.66 43.17 -24.44
C VAL A 38 35.89 42.37 -23.98
N GLU A 39 35.82 41.79 -22.78
CA GLU A 39 36.95 41.06 -22.19
C GLU A 39 37.16 39.70 -22.88
N ALA A 40 36.08 38.95 -23.13
CA ALA A 40 36.12 37.72 -23.92
C ALA A 40 36.63 37.97 -25.34
N ARG A 41 36.21 39.08 -25.98
CA ARG A 41 36.72 39.53 -27.28
C ARG A 41 38.22 39.80 -27.24
N ARG A 42 38.70 40.49 -26.20
CA ARG A 42 40.12 40.84 -26.04
C ARG A 42 40.97 39.58 -25.84
N ILE A 43 40.50 38.63 -25.02
CA ILE A 43 41.22 37.40 -24.71
C ILE A 43 41.26 36.46 -25.91
N ALA A 44 40.11 36.21 -26.56
CA ALA A 44 40.00 35.27 -27.67
C ALA A 44 40.36 35.91 -29.04
N GLY A 45 40.54 37.22 -29.09
CA GLY A 45 41.01 37.96 -30.26
C GLY A 45 40.01 38.03 -31.42
N PHE A 46 38.73 37.68 -31.23
CA PHE A 46 37.75 37.69 -32.31
C PHE A 46 37.34 39.12 -32.72
N ARG A 47 37.04 39.27 -34.01
CA ARG A 47 36.68 40.51 -34.70
C ARG A 47 35.37 40.33 -35.46
N THR A 48 35.32 39.46 -36.46
CA THR A 48 34.06 39.17 -37.18
C THR A 48 33.32 38.02 -36.51
N MET A 49 32.00 38.11 -36.40
CA MET A 49 31.16 37.12 -35.72
C MET A 49 29.88 36.83 -36.53
N LEU A 50 29.43 35.58 -36.51
CA LEU A 50 28.17 35.14 -37.10
C LEU A 50 27.42 34.30 -36.07
N GLY A 51 26.20 34.71 -35.72
CA GLY A 51 25.28 33.93 -34.90
C GLY A 51 24.11 33.46 -35.75
N VAL A 52 23.95 32.15 -35.89
CA VAL A 52 22.79 31.54 -36.53
C VAL A 52 21.92 30.89 -35.46
N PRO A 53 20.65 31.28 -35.28
CA PRO A 53 19.81 30.67 -34.27
C PRO A 53 19.46 29.23 -34.66
N LEU A 54 19.47 28.34 -33.69
CA LEU A 54 18.98 26.96 -33.83
C LEU A 54 17.47 27.01 -33.63
N MET A 55 16.69 26.91 -34.71
CA MET A 55 15.24 27.16 -34.68
C MET A 55 14.45 25.85 -34.67
N ARG A 56 13.51 25.73 -33.73
CA ARG A 56 12.52 24.65 -33.68
C ARG A 56 11.12 25.26 -33.66
N GLU A 57 10.33 25.02 -34.71
CA GLU A 57 8.94 25.50 -34.81
C GLU A 57 8.79 27.01 -34.49
N GLY A 58 9.75 27.82 -34.93
CA GLY A 58 9.75 29.27 -34.68
C GLY A 58 10.27 29.71 -33.30
N VAL A 59 10.73 28.77 -32.47
CA VAL A 59 11.35 29.01 -31.16
C VAL A 59 12.86 28.73 -31.24
N PRO A 60 13.74 29.66 -30.84
CA PRO A 60 15.17 29.41 -30.79
C PRO A 60 15.53 28.55 -29.58
N ILE A 61 16.15 27.39 -29.82
CA ILE A 61 16.63 26.45 -28.79
C ILE A 61 18.13 26.59 -28.50
N GLY A 62 18.82 27.45 -29.25
CA GLY A 62 20.25 27.71 -29.10
C GLY A 62 20.76 28.64 -30.20
N VAL A 63 22.07 28.87 -30.24
CA VAL A 63 22.74 29.66 -31.29
C VAL A 63 24.03 28.99 -31.71
N PHE A 64 24.19 28.77 -33.01
CA PHE A 64 25.45 28.39 -33.65
C PHE A 64 26.28 29.66 -33.88
N ASN A 65 27.33 29.86 -33.08
CA ASN A 65 28.18 31.04 -33.15
C ASN A 65 29.55 30.73 -33.77
N LEU A 66 29.95 31.51 -34.77
CA LEU A 66 31.25 31.47 -35.41
C LEU A 66 31.96 32.81 -35.25
N ALA A 67 33.28 32.76 -35.16
CA ALA A 67 34.11 33.92 -34.94
C ALA A 67 35.38 33.86 -35.80
N ARG A 68 35.88 35.01 -36.22
CA ARG A 68 37.18 35.17 -36.89
C ARG A 68 37.99 36.24 -36.18
N ALA A 69 39.30 36.04 -36.05
CA ALA A 69 40.21 37.05 -35.52
C ALA A 69 40.50 38.21 -36.49
N ALA A 70 40.22 38.02 -37.79
CA ALA A 70 40.35 39.05 -38.81
C ALA A 70 39.00 39.74 -39.08
N VAL A 71 39.04 41.01 -39.47
CA VAL A 71 37.88 41.74 -39.99
C VAL A 71 37.63 41.27 -41.42
N ARG A 72 36.92 40.14 -41.57
CA ARG A 72 36.61 39.53 -42.85
C ARG A 72 35.17 39.00 -42.83
N PRO A 73 34.23 39.62 -43.57
CA PRO A 73 32.83 39.22 -43.59
C PRO A 73 32.66 37.74 -43.95
N PHE A 74 31.68 37.07 -43.35
CA PHE A 74 31.18 35.80 -43.87
C PHE A 74 30.43 36.04 -45.18
N THR A 75 30.74 35.22 -46.19
CA THR A 75 30.05 35.27 -47.49
C THR A 75 28.67 34.64 -47.39
N GLU A 76 27.78 34.93 -48.35
CA GLU A 76 26.44 34.32 -48.39
C GLU A 76 26.50 32.79 -48.41
N LYS A 77 27.41 32.20 -49.19
CA LYS A 77 27.62 30.74 -49.24
C LYS A 77 28.07 30.17 -47.90
N GLU A 78 28.92 30.90 -47.16
CA GLU A 78 29.34 30.47 -45.82
C GLU A 78 28.18 30.56 -44.82
N ILE A 79 27.33 31.59 -44.91
CA ILE A 79 26.16 31.75 -44.06
C ILE A 79 25.12 30.66 -44.35
N GLU A 80 24.87 30.34 -45.63
CA GLU A 80 23.97 29.27 -46.04
C GLU A 80 24.43 27.89 -45.57
N LEU A 81 25.73 27.61 -45.68
CA LEU A 81 26.33 26.37 -45.16
C LEU A 81 26.15 26.23 -43.65
N VAL A 82 26.42 27.30 -42.90
CA VAL A 82 26.24 27.31 -41.44
C VAL A 82 24.76 27.17 -41.06
N SER A 83 23.86 27.77 -41.84
CA SER A 83 22.41 27.61 -41.65
C SER A 83 21.99 26.15 -41.84
N THR A 84 22.53 25.48 -42.85
CA THR A 84 22.29 24.04 -43.06
C THR A 84 22.80 23.20 -41.88
N PHE A 85 23.98 23.52 -41.34
CA PHE A 85 24.49 22.83 -40.14
C PHE A 85 23.69 23.15 -38.88
N ALA A 86 23.17 24.37 -38.75
CA ALA A 86 22.27 24.75 -37.66
C ALA A 86 20.98 23.91 -37.72
N ASP A 87 20.39 23.73 -38.91
CA ASP A 87 19.20 22.88 -39.10
C ASP A 87 19.50 21.42 -38.72
N GLN A 88 20.64 20.88 -39.13
CA GLN A 88 21.06 19.52 -38.75
C GLN A 88 21.33 19.39 -37.24
N ALA A 89 21.90 20.42 -36.61
CA ALA A 89 22.13 20.43 -35.17
C ALA A 89 20.80 20.43 -34.39
N VAL A 90 19.77 21.14 -34.87
CA VAL A 90 18.43 21.09 -34.27
C VAL A 90 17.89 19.67 -34.29
N ILE A 91 18.00 18.97 -35.41
CA ILE A 91 17.54 17.56 -35.54
C ILE A 91 18.30 16.66 -34.55
N ALA A 92 19.62 16.80 -34.46
CA ALA A 92 20.43 15.98 -33.57
C ALA A 92 20.12 16.22 -32.08
N ILE A 93 19.96 17.50 -31.68
CA ILE A 93 19.58 17.88 -30.31
C ILE A 93 18.21 17.29 -29.97
N GLU A 94 17.27 17.34 -30.91
CA GLU A 94 15.92 16.80 -30.71
C GLU A 94 15.93 15.27 -30.59
N ASN A 95 16.75 14.57 -31.39
CA ASN A 95 16.91 13.12 -31.28
C ASN A 95 17.44 12.69 -29.90
N VAL A 96 18.44 13.40 -29.36
CA VAL A 96 18.96 13.12 -28.02
C VAL A 96 17.89 13.40 -26.97
N ARG A 97 17.21 14.55 -27.06
CA ARG A 97 16.12 14.92 -26.14
C ARG A 97 14.99 13.88 -26.12
N LEU A 98 14.53 13.46 -27.30
CA LEU A 98 13.47 12.46 -27.45
C LEU A 98 13.92 11.09 -26.91
N PHE A 99 15.16 10.70 -27.17
CA PHE A 99 15.71 9.46 -26.64
C PHE A 99 15.78 9.46 -25.11
N ASP A 100 16.27 10.55 -24.51
CA ASP A 100 16.32 10.72 -23.06
C ASP A 100 14.90 10.71 -22.44
N GLU A 101 13.94 11.35 -23.10
CA GLU A 101 12.53 11.36 -22.69
C GLU A 101 11.91 9.95 -22.74
N VAL A 102 12.16 9.20 -23.82
CA VAL A 102 11.72 7.79 -23.94
C VAL A 102 12.37 6.92 -22.86
N GLN A 103 13.67 7.08 -22.59
CA GLN A 103 14.33 6.34 -21.52
C GLN A 103 13.80 6.70 -20.13
N ALA A 104 13.52 7.96 -19.87
CA ALA A 104 12.91 8.39 -18.61
C ALA A 104 11.52 7.78 -18.44
N ARG A 105 10.66 7.86 -19.47
CA ARG A 105 9.33 7.24 -19.47
C ARG A 105 9.39 5.72 -19.33
N THR A 106 10.36 5.06 -19.95
CA THR A 106 10.54 3.61 -19.84
C THR A 106 10.91 3.23 -18.41
N ARG A 107 11.81 3.98 -17.76
CA ARG A 107 12.14 3.77 -16.35
C ARG A 107 10.95 3.99 -15.42
N GLU A 108 10.24 5.11 -15.59
CA GLU A 108 9.00 5.39 -14.83
C GLU A 108 7.96 4.27 -15.00
N LEU A 109 7.76 3.80 -16.23
CA LEU A 109 6.79 2.74 -16.53
C LEU A 109 7.23 1.38 -15.96
N SER A 110 8.53 1.05 -16.02
CA SER A 110 9.08 -0.16 -15.41
C SER A 110 8.92 -0.14 -13.89
N GLU A 111 9.24 0.98 -13.23
CA GLU A 111 9.04 1.14 -11.78
C GLU A 111 7.55 1.01 -11.41
N ALA A 112 6.65 1.63 -12.17
CA ALA A 112 5.21 1.52 -11.96
C ALA A 112 4.69 0.09 -12.18
N LEU A 113 5.20 -0.62 -13.18
CA LEU A 113 4.86 -2.02 -13.44
C LEU A 113 5.37 -2.94 -12.32
N GLU A 114 6.61 -2.76 -11.84
CA GLU A 114 7.11 -3.51 -10.69
C GLU A 114 6.26 -3.29 -9.44
N GLN A 115 5.88 -2.03 -9.15
CA GLN A 115 4.96 -1.71 -8.06
C GLN A 115 3.59 -2.37 -8.24
N GLN A 116 3.03 -2.32 -9.46
CA GLN A 116 1.73 -2.91 -9.77
C GLN A 116 1.77 -4.45 -9.68
N THR A 117 2.85 -5.08 -10.15
CA THR A 117 3.06 -6.53 -10.07
C THR A 117 3.24 -6.98 -8.62
N ALA A 118 4.08 -6.29 -7.84
CA ALA A 118 4.25 -6.57 -6.42
C ALA A 118 2.91 -6.42 -5.66
N THR A 119 2.14 -5.37 -5.95
CA THR A 119 0.81 -5.16 -5.38
C THR A 119 -0.17 -6.25 -5.79
N SER A 120 -0.16 -6.66 -7.07
CA SER A 120 -1.07 -7.68 -7.60
C SER A 120 -0.72 -9.08 -7.09
N GLU A 121 0.56 -9.38 -6.88
CA GLU A 121 1.01 -10.64 -6.31
C GLU A 121 0.64 -10.72 -4.83
N VAL A 122 0.76 -9.63 -4.09
CA VAL A 122 0.27 -9.53 -2.71
C VAL A 122 -1.25 -9.67 -2.64
N LEU A 123 -2.01 -8.98 -3.51
CA LEU A 123 -3.46 -9.14 -3.60
C LEU A 123 -3.86 -10.57 -3.97
N ARG A 124 -3.11 -11.21 -4.86
CA ARG A 124 -3.30 -12.61 -5.25
C ARG A 124 -3.08 -13.54 -4.06
N VAL A 125 -2.02 -13.33 -3.28
CA VAL A 125 -1.72 -14.09 -2.05
C VAL A 125 -2.78 -13.86 -0.96
N ILE A 126 -3.26 -12.62 -0.78
CA ILE A 126 -4.36 -12.28 0.13
C ILE A 126 -5.66 -12.99 -0.32
N SER A 127 -5.90 -13.06 -1.63
CA SER A 127 -7.09 -13.74 -2.17
C SER A 127 -7.01 -15.27 -2.14
N SER A 128 -5.80 -15.86 -2.08
CA SER A 128 -5.61 -17.31 -2.20
C SER A 128 -5.64 -18.07 -0.87
N SER A 129 -5.77 -17.41 0.29
CA SER A 129 -5.91 -18.08 1.59
C SER A 129 -6.79 -17.29 2.57
N PRO A 130 -8.14 -17.38 2.46
CA PRO A 130 -9.07 -16.69 3.35
C PRO A 130 -9.00 -17.22 4.79
N GLY A 131 -8.17 -16.61 5.64
CA GLY A 131 -8.12 -16.88 7.08
C GLY A 131 -6.77 -17.34 7.63
N GLU A 132 -5.74 -17.47 6.80
CA GLU A 132 -4.38 -17.84 7.24
C GLU A 132 -3.41 -16.70 6.93
N LEU A 133 -3.15 -15.84 7.93
CA LEU A 133 -2.26 -14.68 7.80
C LEU A 133 -0.78 -15.05 7.74
N GLU A 134 -0.40 -16.21 8.30
CA GLU A 134 1.00 -16.60 8.46
C GLU A 134 1.74 -16.79 7.12
N PRO A 135 1.19 -17.47 6.10
CA PRO A 135 1.83 -17.56 4.78
C PRO A 135 1.99 -16.19 4.09
N VAL A 136 1.00 -15.30 4.24
CA VAL A 136 1.02 -13.95 3.67
C VAL A 136 2.17 -13.14 4.28
N PHE A 137 2.27 -13.13 5.61
CA PHE A 137 3.33 -12.42 6.32
C PHE A 137 4.72 -12.98 6.00
N ARG A 138 4.85 -14.31 5.86
CA ARG A 138 6.12 -14.93 5.48
C ARG A 138 6.57 -14.48 4.09
N SER A 139 5.67 -14.47 3.12
CA SER A 139 5.96 -14.00 1.76
C SER A 139 6.30 -12.51 1.71
N MET A 140 5.60 -11.67 2.49
CA MET A 140 5.95 -10.25 2.62
C MET A 140 7.36 -10.07 3.22
N LEU A 141 7.70 -10.83 4.27
CA LEU A 141 9.02 -10.77 4.89
C LEU A 141 10.12 -11.25 3.93
N GLU A 142 9.91 -12.32 3.18
CA GLU A 142 10.85 -12.82 2.17
C GLU A 142 11.21 -11.74 1.14
N ASN A 143 10.20 -11.06 0.59
CA ASN A 143 10.41 -9.98 -0.36
C ASN A 143 11.09 -8.77 0.30
N ALA A 144 10.63 -8.38 1.48
CA ALA A 144 11.22 -7.27 2.23
C ALA A 144 12.70 -7.51 2.54
N THR A 145 13.08 -8.69 3.03
CA THR A 145 14.48 -9.02 3.32
C THR A 145 15.34 -9.10 2.08
N SER A 146 14.81 -9.63 0.98
CA SER A 146 15.52 -9.71 -0.30
C SER A 146 15.86 -8.32 -0.84
N ILE A 147 14.86 -7.45 -0.95
CA ILE A 147 15.03 -6.09 -1.52
C ILE A 147 15.81 -5.17 -0.57
N CYS A 148 15.61 -5.33 0.74
CA CYS A 148 16.39 -4.58 1.73
C CYS A 148 17.77 -5.19 1.97
N GLU A 149 18.16 -6.28 1.30
CA GLU A 149 19.42 -7.00 1.54
C GLU A 149 19.70 -7.19 3.05
N ALA A 150 18.71 -7.73 3.76
CA ALA A 150 18.73 -7.90 5.20
C ALA A 150 18.89 -9.39 5.57
N ASP A 151 19.56 -9.66 6.68
CA ASP A 151 19.83 -11.02 7.14
C ASP A 151 18.59 -11.66 7.78
N LEU A 152 17.72 -10.85 8.40
CA LEU A 152 16.51 -11.30 9.06
C LEU A 152 15.36 -10.29 8.89
N GLY A 153 14.16 -10.83 8.71
CA GLY A 153 12.90 -10.11 8.76
C GLY A 153 12.00 -10.65 9.87
N THR A 154 11.29 -9.75 10.54
CA THR A 154 10.33 -10.09 11.58
C THR A 154 9.06 -9.27 11.44
N MET A 155 7.92 -9.92 11.72
CA MET A 155 6.64 -9.25 11.89
C MET A 155 6.07 -9.59 13.26
N ALA A 156 5.58 -8.59 13.98
CA ALA A 156 4.98 -8.77 15.29
C ALA A 156 3.75 -7.88 15.45
N LEU A 157 2.72 -8.40 16.11
CA LEU A 157 1.50 -7.66 16.46
C LEU A 157 1.63 -7.04 17.84
N TYR A 158 1.08 -5.85 18.03
CA TYR A 158 1.11 -5.11 19.29
C TYR A 158 -0.12 -5.45 20.14
N GLU A 159 0.11 -6.07 21.29
CA GLU A 159 -0.94 -6.55 22.20
C GLU A 159 -0.48 -6.35 23.66
N ASP A 160 -1.31 -5.71 24.49
CA ASP A 160 -1.08 -5.51 25.92
C ASP A 160 0.33 -4.99 26.28
N GLY A 161 0.81 -3.99 25.53
CA GLY A 161 2.14 -3.39 25.74
C GLY A 161 3.32 -4.24 25.29
N GLY A 162 3.07 -5.39 24.65
CA GLY A 162 4.08 -6.29 24.08
C GLY A 162 3.95 -6.44 22.57
N PHE A 163 5.00 -6.99 21.96
CA PHE A 163 5.05 -7.34 20.55
C PHE A 163 5.08 -8.86 20.40
N ARG A 164 3.98 -9.45 19.96
CA ARG A 164 3.85 -10.88 19.71
C ARG A 164 4.31 -11.20 18.29
N HIS A 165 5.40 -11.94 18.15
CA HIS A 165 5.91 -12.36 16.84
C HIS A 165 4.89 -13.28 16.14
N VAL A 166 4.58 -12.95 14.89
CA VAL A 166 3.66 -13.72 14.04
C VAL A 166 4.32 -14.27 12.78
N ALA A 167 5.47 -13.72 12.39
CA ALA A 167 6.29 -14.27 11.32
C ALA A 167 7.77 -13.90 11.49
N LEU A 168 8.64 -14.79 11.02
CA LEU A 168 10.09 -14.66 11.01
C LEU A 168 10.63 -15.20 9.67
N HIS A 169 11.62 -14.54 9.11
CA HIS A 169 12.36 -14.98 7.93
C HIS A 169 13.86 -14.73 8.13
N GLY A 170 14.74 -15.66 7.74
CA GLY A 170 16.19 -15.53 7.93
C GLY A 170 16.68 -15.72 9.37
N ALA A 171 15.81 -16.17 10.29
CA ALA A 171 16.16 -16.40 11.69
C ALA A 171 17.10 -17.60 11.88
N SER A 172 18.13 -17.43 12.73
CA SER A 172 18.92 -18.56 13.19
C SER A 172 18.03 -19.58 13.95
N PRO A 173 18.33 -20.88 13.92
CA PRO A 173 17.51 -21.89 14.61
C PRO A 173 17.31 -21.59 16.09
N ALA A 174 18.36 -21.10 16.77
CA ALA A 174 18.30 -20.72 18.18
C ALA A 174 17.36 -19.53 18.43
N TYR A 175 17.41 -18.50 17.58
CA TYR A 175 16.55 -17.33 17.71
C TYR A 175 15.08 -17.65 17.38
N ALA A 176 14.86 -18.44 16.31
CA ALA A 176 13.52 -18.91 15.95
C ALA A 176 12.88 -19.74 17.07
N GLU A 177 13.63 -20.64 17.69
CA GLU A 177 13.15 -21.45 18.83
C GLU A 177 12.88 -20.59 20.07
N LEU A 178 13.76 -19.64 20.38
CA LEU A 178 13.54 -18.68 21.46
C LEU A 178 12.22 -17.91 21.28
N ARG A 179 11.95 -17.40 20.07
CA ARG A 179 10.70 -16.68 19.78
C ARG A 179 9.49 -17.61 19.72
N ARG A 180 9.66 -18.89 19.40
CA ARG A 180 8.57 -19.89 19.47
C ARG A 180 8.16 -20.16 20.92
N ARG A 181 9.12 -20.26 21.84
CA ARG A 181 8.89 -20.46 23.29
C ARG A 181 8.38 -19.20 23.99
N GLU A 182 8.92 -18.05 23.60
CA GLU A 182 8.58 -16.74 24.16
C GLU A 182 8.12 -15.80 23.05
N PRO A 183 6.87 -15.91 22.58
CA PRO A 183 6.41 -15.19 21.40
C PRO A 183 6.25 -13.68 21.63
N VAL A 184 6.06 -13.24 22.87
CA VAL A 184 5.82 -11.83 23.22
C VAL A 184 7.09 -11.17 23.74
N VAL A 185 7.54 -10.12 23.07
CA VAL A 185 8.63 -9.24 23.51
C VAL A 185 8.03 -8.00 24.18
N ARG A 186 8.41 -7.73 25.43
CA ARG A 186 8.12 -6.45 26.09
C ARG A 186 9.38 -5.59 26.10
N PRO A 187 9.48 -4.56 25.24
CA PRO A 187 10.71 -3.80 25.10
C PRO A 187 10.89 -2.84 26.27
N HIS A 188 12.14 -2.58 26.62
CA HIS A 188 12.47 -1.43 27.45
C HIS A 188 12.05 -0.13 26.73
N PRO A 189 11.56 0.91 27.44
CA PRO A 189 11.15 2.17 26.81
C PRO A 189 12.23 2.77 25.90
N GLU A 190 13.48 2.79 26.33
CA GLU A 190 14.58 3.36 25.53
C GLU A 190 15.06 2.48 24.36
N ALA A 191 14.63 1.21 24.29
CA ALA A 191 14.95 0.34 23.16
C ALA A 191 14.18 0.77 21.89
N PRO A 192 14.68 0.46 20.68
CA PRO A 192 14.06 0.83 19.41
C PRO A 192 12.55 0.53 19.33
N LEU A 193 12.12 -0.65 19.75
CA LEU A 193 10.69 -1.02 19.81
C LEU A 193 9.91 -0.18 20.83
N GLY A 194 10.50 0.15 21.98
CA GLY A 194 9.87 1.00 22.99
C GLY A 194 9.71 2.44 22.51
N ARG A 195 10.71 2.98 21.79
CA ARG A 195 10.63 4.30 21.15
C ARG A 195 9.55 4.30 20.07
N LEU A 196 9.53 3.30 19.19
CA LEU A 196 8.50 3.16 18.16
C LEU A 196 7.09 3.09 18.77
N ALA A 197 6.90 2.33 19.85
CA ALA A 197 5.60 2.24 20.52
C ALA A 197 5.10 3.60 21.02
N ARG A 198 6.00 4.48 21.48
CA ARG A 198 5.66 5.84 21.92
C ARG A 198 5.45 6.82 20.78
N THR A 199 6.36 6.83 19.80
CA THR A 199 6.38 7.84 18.74
C THR A 199 5.52 7.45 17.53
N LYS A 200 5.17 6.17 17.41
CA LYS A 200 4.47 5.57 16.26
C LYS A 200 5.14 5.93 14.93
N SER A 201 6.46 6.07 14.97
CA SER A 201 7.26 6.52 13.83
C SER A 201 8.27 5.45 13.46
N VAL A 202 8.72 5.48 12.21
CA VAL A 202 9.82 4.63 11.73
C VAL A 202 11.04 4.82 12.63
N VAL A 203 11.68 3.72 13.03
CA VAL A 203 12.92 3.73 13.79
C VAL A 203 14.01 3.08 12.96
N HIS A 204 15.01 3.87 12.61
CA HIS A 204 16.22 3.43 11.93
C HIS A 204 17.41 3.62 12.88
N VAL A 205 18.23 2.58 13.03
CA VAL A 205 19.42 2.56 13.88
C VAL A 205 20.59 2.03 13.06
N ASP A 206 21.57 2.90 12.82
CA ASP A 206 22.75 2.58 11.99
C ASP A 206 23.64 1.52 12.64
N ASP A 207 23.86 1.63 13.96
CA ASP A 207 24.55 0.61 14.74
C ASP A 207 23.92 0.46 16.13
N LEU A 208 23.27 -0.68 16.34
CA LEU A 208 22.59 -1.04 17.57
C LEU A 208 23.57 -1.27 18.72
N LEU A 209 24.81 -1.71 18.44
CA LEU A 209 25.85 -1.88 19.46
C LEU A 209 26.47 -0.55 19.91
N ALA A 210 26.33 0.51 19.10
CA ALA A 210 26.74 1.86 19.47
C ALA A 210 25.73 2.56 20.39
N GLN A 211 24.53 2.00 20.57
CA GLN A 211 23.54 2.52 21.51
C GLN A 211 23.92 2.19 22.96
N PRO A 212 23.58 3.04 23.95
CA PRO A 212 23.80 2.71 25.36
C PRO A 212 22.91 1.54 25.81
N ASP A 213 23.36 0.73 26.77
CA ASP A 213 22.47 -0.21 27.49
C ASP A 213 21.47 0.63 28.32
N PRO A 214 20.12 0.44 28.23
CA PRO A 214 19.37 -0.70 27.66
C PRO A 214 18.81 -0.52 26.24
N ALA A 215 19.18 0.55 25.52
CA ALA A 215 18.72 0.82 24.17
C ALA A 215 19.22 -0.21 23.13
N GLN A 216 20.27 -0.98 23.42
CA GLN A 216 20.74 -2.08 22.56
C GLN A 216 19.70 -3.21 22.39
N GLY A 217 18.86 -3.42 23.41
CA GLY A 217 17.84 -4.48 23.42
C GLY A 217 18.39 -5.91 23.38
N GLY A 218 17.49 -6.90 23.40
CA GLY A 218 17.85 -8.32 23.33
C GLY A 218 18.33 -8.76 21.95
N LEU A 219 17.86 -8.08 20.89
CA LEU A 219 18.09 -8.45 19.49
C LEU A 219 19.57 -8.41 19.09
N ALA A 220 20.33 -7.43 19.57
CA ALA A 220 21.77 -7.33 19.34
C ALA A 220 22.51 -8.57 19.87
N LYS A 221 22.16 -9.00 21.09
CA LYS A 221 22.80 -10.13 21.79
C LYS A 221 22.34 -11.49 21.25
N SER A 222 21.05 -11.65 20.99
CA SER A 222 20.47 -12.95 20.59
C SER A 222 20.59 -13.25 19.09
N ALA A 223 20.67 -12.22 18.26
CA ALA A 223 20.55 -12.33 16.81
C ALA A 223 21.71 -11.67 16.04
N GLY A 224 22.64 -11.01 16.74
CA GLY A 224 23.80 -10.34 16.15
C GLY A 224 23.45 -9.07 15.40
N ALA A 225 22.28 -8.48 15.65
CA ALA A 225 21.80 -7.32 14.92
C ALA A 225 22.71 -6.09 15.14
N ARG A 226 23.13 -5.47 14.04
CA ARG A 226 23.92 -4.24 13.99
C ARG A 226 23.11 -3.10 13.40
N THR A 227 22.73 -3.17 12.13
CA THR A 227 21.82 -2.16 11.53
C THR A 227 20.38 -2.63 11.69
N LEU A 228 19.48 -1.75 12.14
CA LEU A 228 18.08 -2.10 12.40
C LEU A 228 17.13 -1.07 11.79
N LEU A 229 16.14 -1.54 11.07
CA LEU A 229 15.02 -0.73 10.59
C LEU A 229 13.71 -1.35 11.07
N ILE A 230 12.87 -0.56 11.72
CA ILE A 230 11.55 -0.96 12.18
C ILE A 230 10.52 0.05 11.70
N VAL A 231 9.49 -0.43 11.00
CA VAL A 231 8.36 0.36 10.54
C VAL A 231 7.09 -0.06 11.30
N PRO A 232 6.24 0.89 11.72
CA PRO A 232 5.01 0.57 12.43
C PRO A 232 3.90 0.12 11.46
N LEU A 233 3.10 -0.85 11.90
CA LEU A 233 1.81 -1.20 11.29
C LEU A 233 0.75 -0.29 11.93
N LEU A 234 0.31 0.74 11.20
CA LEU A 234 -0.63 1.75 11.71
C LEU A 234 -1.98 1.68 11.02
N LYS A 235 -3.05 1.75 11.82
CA LYS A 235 -4.42 1.99 11.34
C LYS A 235 -4.98 3.20 12.06
N GLU A 236 -5.36 4.26 11.34
CA GLU A 236 -5.97 5.45 11.95
C GLU A 236 -5.19 5.98 13.19
N GLN A 237 -3.86 5.92 13.12
CA GLN A 237 -2.91 6.25 14.22
C GLN A 237 -2.86 5.25 15.38
N GLU A 238 -3.61 4.16 15.36
CA GLU A 238 -3.46 3.02 16.26
C GLU A 238 -2.29 2.13 15.82
N LEU A 239 -1.49 1.67 16.78
CA LEU A 239 -0.37 0.75 16.51
C LEU A 239 -0.88 -0.69 16.58
N LEU A 240 -0.95 -1.35 15.42
CA LEU A 240 -1.32 -2.75 15.30
C LEU A 240 -0.12 -3.70 15.44
N GLY A 241 1.10 -3.21 15.21
CA GLY A 241 2.30 -4.03 15.19
C GLY A 241 3.49 -3.37 14.50
N ILE A 242 4.44 -4.18 14.06
CA ILE A 242 5.66 -3.76 13.37
C ILE A 242 6.08 -4.76 12.29
N ILE A 243 6.79 -4.23 11.29
CA ILE A 243 7.74 -5.00 10.49
C ILE A 243 9.14 -4.49 10.83
N GLY A 244 10.05 -5.42 11.12
CA GLY A 244 11.45 -5.11 11.40
C GLY A 244 12.37 -5.92 10.51
N VAL A 245 13.43 -5.30 10.01
CA VAL A 245 14.54 -5.97 9.32
C VAL A 245 15.85 -5.53 9.95
N TYR A 246 16.83 -6.42 9.97
CA TYR A 246 18.16 -6.07 10.46
C TYR A 246 19.28 -6.70 9.64
N ARG A 247 20.47 -6.09 9.73
CA ARG A 247 21.73 -6.61 9.21
C ARG A 247 22.70 -6.90 10.36
N GLN A 248 23.58 -7.88 10.18
CA GLN A 248 24.67 -8.22 11.11
C GLN A 248 25.94 -7.37 10.89
N GLU A 249 25.91 -6.51 9.88
CA GLU A 249 26.93 -5.50 9.58
C GLU A 249 26.40 -4.08 9.82
N VAL A 250 27.32 -3.11 9.91
CA VAL A 250 26.99 -1.68 9.96
C VAL A 250 26.88 -1.16 8.53
N ARG A 251 25.67 -1.18 8.01
CA ARG A 251 25.31 -0.68 6.69
C ARG A 251 23.89 -0.11 6.79
N PRO A 252 23.73 1.21 6.90
CA PRO A 252 22.41 1.86 6.99
C PRO A 252 21.49 1.52 5.81
N PHE A 253 20.18 1.52 6.04
CA PHE A 253 19.19 1.41 4.99
C PHE A 253 19.02 2.75 4.27
N SER A 254 18.85 2.71 2.94
CA SER A 254 18.60 3.91 2.14
C SER A 254 17.15 4.39 2.32
N GLU A 255 16.87 5.65 1.97
CA GLU A 255 15.49 6.19 2.01
C GLU A 255 14.52 5.33 1.17
N LYS A 256 14.96 4.86 0.00
CA LYS A 256 14.16 3.95 -0.85
C LYS A 256 13.83 2.62 -0.14
N GLN A 257 14.78 2.06 0.61
CA GLN A 257 14.55 0.83 1.39
C GLN A 257 13.57 1.07 2.55
N VAL A 258 13.63 2.24 3.18
CA VAL A 258 12.69 2.66 4.23
C VAL A 258 11.27 2.81 3.68
N GLU A 259 11.12 3.48 2.54
CA GLU A 259 9.83 3.65 1.86
C GLU A 259 9.22 2.30 1.46
N LEU A 260 10.03 1.43 0.86
CA LEU A 260 9.60 0.09 0.45
C LEU A 260 9.13 -0.77 1.62
N LEU A 261 9.87 -0.78 2.73
CA LEU A 261 9.44 -1.50 3.93
C LEU A 261 8.14 -0.92 4.53
N SER A 262 7.99 0.41 4.48
CA SER A 262 6.76 1.09 4.90
C SER A 262 5.55 0.70 4.04
N ASN A 263 5.76 0.50 2.73
CA ASN A 263 4.71 0.01 1.83
C ASN A 263 4.29 -1.43 2.18
N PHE A 264 5.23 -2.33 2.49
CA PHE A 264 4.89 -3.66 2.99
C PHE A 264 4.11 -3.60 4.31
N ALA A 265 4.46 -2.66 5.20
CA ALA A 265 3.72 -2.45 6.44
C ALA A 265 2.27 -2.01 6.19
N ALA A 266 2.05 -1.08 5.27
CA ALA A 266 0.69 -0.68 4.88
C ALA A 266 -0.12 -1.85 4.32
N GLN A 267 0.49 -2.72 3.51
CA GLN A 267 -0.17 -3.91 2.96
C GLN A 267 -0.48 -4.96 4.04
N ALA A 268 0.40 -5.15 5.01
CA ALA A 268 0.16 -6.05 6.13
C ALA A 268 -1.05 -5.59 6.97
N VAL A 269 -1.20 -4.27 7.19
CA VAL A 269 -2.40 -3.70 7.86
C VAL A 269 -3.68 -4.07 7.11
N ILE A 270 -3.69 -3.93 5.78
CA ILE A 270 -4.85 -4.30 4.94
C ILE A 270 -5.17 -5.79 5.09
N ALA A 271 -4.16 -6.67 5.05
CA ALA A 271 -4.34 -8.10 5.20
C ALA A 271 -4.91 -8.49 6.59
N ILE A 272 -4.40 -7.86 7.65
CA ILE A 272 -4.89 -8.03 9.03
C ILE A 272 -6.36 -7.64 9.12
N GLU A 273 -6.72 -6.47 8.60
CA GLU A 273 -8.08 -5.95 8.64
C GLU A 273 -9.07 -6.82 7.85
N ASN A 274 -8.67 -7.25 6.65
CA ASN A 274 -9.48 -8.17 5.86
C ASN A 274 -9.78 -9.47 6.62
N THR A 275 -8.78 -10.02 7.32
CA THR A 275 -8.97 -11.24 8.12
C THR A 275 -9.87 -11.00 9.33
N ARG A 276 -9.71 -9.85 10.00
CA ARG A 276 -10.56 -9.45 11.13
C ARG A 276 -12.03 -9.34 10.70
N LEU A 277 -12.29 -8.59 9.63
CA LEU A 277 -13.63 -8.41 9.06
C LEU A 277 -14.25 -9.75 8.63
N LEU A 278 -13.48 -10.62 7.97
CA LEU A 278 -13.97 -11.94 7.59
C LEU A 278 -14.36 -12.79 8.79
N ASN A 279 -13.60 -12.73 9.89
CA ASN A 279 -13.92 -13.45 11.11
C ASN A 279 -15.16 -12.87 11.81
N GLU A 280 -15.30 -11.55 11.89
CA GLU A 280 -16.51 -10.89 12.41
C GLU A 280 -17.76 -11.30 11.61
N ILE A 281 -17.67 -11.34 10.27
CA ILE A 281 -18.75 -11.79 9.40
C ILE A 281 -19.10 -13.27 9.66
N ARG A 282 -18.09 -14.15 9.81
CA ARG A 282 -18.30 -15.57 10.11
C ARG A 282 -18.96 -15.78 11.46
N GLU A 283 -18.54 -15.05 12.49
CA GLU A 283 -19.12 -15.11 13.82
C GLU A 283 -20.59 -14.64 13.83
N SER A 284 -20.87 -13.51 13.16
CA SER A 284 -22.23 -13.00 12.99
C SER A 284 -23.14 -14.00 12.26
N LEU A 285 -22.63 -14.65 11.20
CA LEU A 285 -23.36 -15.69 10.47
C LEU A 285 -23.64 -16.92 11.35
N GLN A 286 -22.68 -17.35 12.17
CA GLN A 286 -22.87 -18.42 13.14
C GLN A 286 -23.95 -18.08 14.17
N GLN A 287 -23.94 -16.86 14.73
CA GLN A 287 -24.97 -16.41 15.67
C GLN A 287 -26.36 -16.38 15.02
N GLN A 288 -26.48 -15.90 13.78
CA GLN A 288 -27.75 -15.89 13.04
C GLN A 288 -28.27 -17.30 12.78
N THR A 289 -27.38 -18.23 12.41
CA THR A 289 -27.76 -19.63 12.14
C THR A 289 -28.19 -20.33 13.43
N ALA A 290 -27.46 -20.14 14.54
CA ALA A 290 -27.85 -20.66 15.84
C ALA A 290 -29.21 -20.11 16.31
N THR A 291 -29.47 -18.82 16.08
CA THR A 291 -30.77 -18.19 16.39
C THR A 291 -31.89 -18.77 15.51
N ALA A 292 -31.63 -18.94 14.21
CA ALA A 292 -32.58 -19.55 13.29
C ALA A 292 -32.90 -21.00 13.65
N ASP A 293 -31.90 -21.78 14.08
CA ASP A 293 -32.08 -23.15 14.55
C ASP A 293 -32.90 -23.21 15.85
N VAL A 294 -32.66 -22.31 16.81
CA VAL A 294 -33.50 -22.19 18.01
C VAL A 294 -34.94 -21.83 17.64
N LEU A 295 -35.16 -20.86 16.75
CA LEU A 295 -36.50 -20.52 16.26
C LEU A 295 -37.17 -21.70 15.54
N LYS A 296 -36.41 -22.50 14.81
CA LYS A 296 -36.89 -23.71 14.12
C LYS A 296 -37.25 -24.84 15.09
N VAL A 297 -36.49 -25.00 16.18
CA VAL A 297 -36.81 -25.95 17.27
C VAL A 297 -38.06 -25.50 18.03
N ILE A 298 -38.16 -24.22 18.40
CA ILE A 298 -39.37 -23.63 19.04
C ILE A 298 -40.59 -23.81 18.12
N SER A 299 -40.43 -23.54 16.82
CA SER A 299 -41.49 -23.76 15.83
C SER A 299 -41.89 -25.23 15.73
N ARG A 300 -40.94 -26.17 15.79
CA ARG A 300 -41.25 -27.61 15.86
C ARG A 300 -42.00 -28.01 17.14
N THR A 301 -41.71 -27.41 18.28
CA THR A 301 -42.40 -27.69 19.55
C THR A 301 -43.77 -27.01 19.65
N ALA A 302 -43.97 -25.87 18.98
CA ALA A 302 -45.24 -25.14 18.97
C ALA A 302 -46.35 -25.81 18.14
N PHE A 303 -46.04 -26.85 17.35
CA PHE A 303 -47.01 -27.51 16.45
C PHE A 303 -47.35 -28.97 16.79
N GLU A 304 -46.76 -29.57 17.82
CA GLU A 304 -47.23 -30.86 18.37
C GLU A 304 -48.19 -30.62 19.53
N LEU A 305 -49.28 -29.88 19.29
CA LEU A 305 -50.32 -29.66 20.30
C LEU A 305 -51.16 -30.92 20.55
N GLN A 306 -51.22 -31.84 19.57
CA GLN A 306 -52.07 -33.03 19.65
C GLN A 306 -51.68 -33.97 20.82
N PRO A 307 -50.41 -34.36 21.00
CA PRO A 307 -50.01 -35.20 22.14
C PRO A 307 -50.29 -34.55 23.51
N ILE A 308 -50.21 -33.21 23.59
CA ILE A 308 -50.51 -32.46 24.81
C ILE A 308 -52.01 -32.52 25.11
N PHE A 309 -52.86 -32.27 24.11
CA PHE A 309 -54.32 -32.34 24.29
C PHE A 309 -54.78 -33.74 24.66
N ASP A 310 -54.25 -34.78 24.01
CA ASP A 310 -54.55 -36.18 24.32
C ASP A 310 -54.18 -36.52 25.77
N THR A 311 -53.00 -36.08 26.22
CA THR A 311 -52.54 -36.27 27.61
C THR A 311 -53.41 -35.52 28.62
N LEU A 312 -53.90 -34.32 28.27
CA LEU A 312 -54.76 -33.52 29.15
C LEU A 312 -56.14 -34.15 29.33
N VAL A 313 -56.79 -34.62 28.25
CA VAL A 313 -58.10 -35.27 28.35
C VAL A 313 -58.02 -36.60 29.11
N GLU A 314 -56.95 -37.37 28.91
CA GLU A 314 -56.71 -38.61 29.65
C GLU A 314 -56.54 -38.37 31.16
N ASN A 315 -55.68 -37.40 31.54
CA ASN A 315 -55.46 -37.09 32.95
C ASN A 315 -56.71 -36.51 33.62
N ALA A 316 -57.48 -35.67 32.93
CA ALA A 316 -58.71 -35.09 33.48
C ALA A 316 -59.76 -36.17 33.79
N VAL A 317 -59.94 -37.14 32.88
CA VAL A 317 -60.84 -38.29 33.11
C VAL A 317 -60.39 -39.10 34.33
N ARG A 318 -59.09 -39.41 34.40
CA ARG A 318 -58.52 -40.22 35.48
C ARG A 318 -58.57 -39.54 36.85
N LEU A 319 -58.26 -38.25 36.93
CA LEU A 319 -58.18 -37.50 38.19
C LEU A 319 -59.55 -37.08 38.74
N CYS A 320 -60.52 -36.86 37.86
CA CYS A 320 -61.86 -36.44 38.25
C CYS A 320 -62.86 -37.60 38.33
N GLU A 321 -62.39 -38.85 38.15
CA GLU A 321 -63.23 -40.06 38.07
C GLU A 321 -64.38 -39.93 37.06
N ALA A 322 -64.15 -39.19 35.97
CA ALA A 322 -65.14 -39.02 34.91
C ALA A 322 -65.14 -40.24 33.97
N GLU A 323 -66.25 -40.49 33.26
CA GLU A 323 -66.32 -41.61 32.33
C GLU A 323 -65.68 -41.31 30.96
N ARG A 324 -65.74 -40.06 30.51
CA ARG A 324 -65.27 -39.63 29.17
C ARG A 324 -64.97 -38.13 29.14
N ALA A 325 -64.16 -37.68 28.19
CA ALA A 325 -63.89 -36.26 27.98
C ALA A 325 -63.71 -35.88 26.51
N PHE A 326 -63.99 -34.61 26.21
CA PHE A 326 -63.66 -33.93 24.96
C PHE A 326 -62.99 -32.60 25.29
N LEU A 327 -62.00 -32.24 24.49
CA LEU A 327 -61.37 -30.92 24.51
C LEU A 327 -61.70 -30.24 23.18
N PHE A 328 -62.34 -29.08 23.25
CA PHE A 328 -62.73 -28.30 22.09
C PHE A 328 -61.83 -27.09 21.91
N ARG A 329 -61.48 -26.79 20.66
CA ARG A 329 -60.73 -25.60 20.27
C ARG A 329 -61.63 -24.70 19.44
N PHE A 330 -61.69 -23.43 19.82
CA PHE A 330 -62.39 -22.41 19.07
C PHE A 330 -61.48 -21.87 17.95
N ASP A 331 -61.94 -21.93 16.71
CA ASP A 331 -61.18 -21.41 15.56
C ASP A 331 -61.53 -19.94 15.20
N GLY A 332 -62.34 -19.30 16.04
CA GLY A 332 -62.87 -17.96 15.82
C GLY A 332 -64.30 -17.94 15.25
N LYS A 333 -64.86 -19.10 14.85
CA LYS A 333 -66.24 -19.21 14.37
C LYS A 333 -66.99 -20.37 15.03
N LEU A 334 -66.35 -21.53 15.15
CA LEU A 334 -66.95 -22.74 15.71
C LEU A 334 -65.97 -23.44 16.68
N LEU A 335 -66.52 -24.20 17.61
CA LEU A 335 -65.79 -25.09 18.52
C LEU A 335 -65.64 -26.46 17.86
N HIS A 336 -64.38 -26.81 17.55
CA HIS A 336 -64.01 -28.09 16.98
C HIS A 336 -63.41 -29.00 18.05
N SER A 337 -63.78 -30.29 18.05
CA SER A 337 -63.13 -31.27 18.93
C SER A 337 -61.66 -31.41 18.53
N ALA A 338 -60.77 -31.10 19.47
CA ALA A 338 -59.32 -31.18 19.32
C ALA A 338 -58.72 -32.44 19.96
N ALA A 339 -59.33 -32.99 21.01
CA ALA A 339 -58.97 -34.30 21.57
C ALA A 339 -60.18 -34.94 22.29
N SER A 340 -60.17 -36.27 22.44
CA SER A 340 -61.23 -37.00 23.17
C SER A 340 -60.68 -38.25 23.85
N TYR A 341 -61.22 -38.61 25.01
CA TYR A 341 -60.81 -39.80 25.78
C TYR A 341 -62.00 -40.63 26.24
N ASN A 342 -61.89 -41.95 26.06
CA ASN A 342 -62.90 -42.96 26.40
C ASN A 342 -64.30 -42.70 25.77
N VAL A 343 -64.31 -42.27 24.51
CA VAL A 343 -65.51 -42.00 23.71
C VAL A 343 -65.65 -43.07 22.63
N SER A 344 -66.88 -43.56 22.38
CA SER A 344 -67.12 -44.51 21.30
C SER A 344 -66.84 -43.87 19.92
N PRO A 345 -66.42 -44.66 18.91
CA PRO A 345 -66.17 -44.16 17.57
C PRO A 345 -67.35 -43.39 16.97
N GLU A 346 -68.58 -43.88 17.16
CA GLU A 346 -69.79 -43.28 16.60
C GLU A 346 -70.06 -41.90 17.19
N LEU A 347 -69.84 -41.73 18.50
CA LEU A 347 -70.02 -40.45 19.18
C LEU A 347 -68.90 -39.46 18.84
N ARG A 348 -67.66 -39.95 18.68
CA ARG A 348 -66.53 -39.13 18.24
C ARG A 348 -66.77 -38.59 16.82
N ASP A 349 -67.21 -39.44 15.91
CA ASP A 349 -67.48 -39.07 14.53
C ASP A 349 -68.65 -38.10 14.43
N PHE A 350 -69.72 -38.31 15.21
CA PHE A 350 -70.84 -37.39 15.31
C PHE A 350 -70.40 -35.99 15.76
N VAL A 351 -69.57 -35.90 16.80
CA VAL A 351 -69.08 -34.61 17.34
C VAL A 351 -68.11 -33.93 16.37
N ASN A 352 -67.29 -34.70 15.65
CA ASN A 352 -66.38 -34.15 14.65
C ASN A 352 -67.12 -33.60 13.42
N LEU A 353 -68.23 -34.23 13.02
CA LEU A 353 -69.06 -33.81 11.88
C LEU A 353 -70.03 -32.66 12.23
N ASN A 354 -70.25 -32.38 13.51
CA ASN A 354 -71.18 -31.35 13.99
C ASN A 354 -70.46 -30.38 14.97
N PRO A 355 -69.57 -29.50 14.47
CA PRO A 355 -68.89 -28.52 15.30
C PRO A 355 -69.88 -27.54 15.95
N ILE A 356 -69.61 -27.17 17.19
CA ILE A 356 -70.55 -26.43 18.05
C ILE A 356 -70.38 -24.92 17.77
N ALA A 357 -71.49 -24.20 17.55
CA ALA A 357 -71.46 -22.74 17.52
C ALA A 357 -71.33 -22.18 18.95
N PRO A 358 -70.55 -21.10 19.17
CA PRO A 358 -70.25 -20.57 20.50
C PRO A 358 -71.47 -20.05 21.27
#